data_AF-A0A7S2M132-F1
#
_entry.id   AF-A0A7S2M132-F1
#
_cell.length_a   1.000
_cell.length_b   1.000
_cell.length_c   1.000
_cell.angle_alpha   90.00
_cell.angle_beta   90.00
_cell.angle_gamma   90.00
#
_symmetry.space_group_name_H-M   'P 1'
#
loop_
_entity.id
_entity.type
_entity.pdbx_description
1 polymer ?
#
loop_
_entity_poly.entity_id
_entity_poly.type
_entity_poly.pdbx_seq_one_letter_code
_entity_poly.pdbx_strand_id
1 'polypeptide(L)'
;AVLRLCGGLASALLVLVGVLGVFADFLRVLANGWFFVAAHYCAECAVLIAAGSACVLAEIRPHPAVSENAPYLNKLGGRAAFYVLAGMYLIGRKVDDRGGSRDGPSAWIDAVVGVYTLGVAAACGAFAYRLSGLPPALSEPALAREMHSTAPPPAGAQPDLSMPSCCVA
;
A
#
# COMPACT_ATOMS: atom_id res chain seq x y z
N ALA A 1 -9.12 -11.08 -3.10
CA ALA A 1 -9.95 -9.85 -3.16
C ALA A 1 -9.99 -9.12 -1.81
N VAL A 2 -10.49 -9.76 -0.74
CA VAL A 2 -10.64 -9.13 0.60
C VAL A 2 -9.36 -8.48 1.13
N LEU A 3 -8.20 -9.16 1.03
CA LEU A 3 -6.93 -8.61 1.50
C LEU A 3 -6.50 -7.31 0.77
N ARG A 4 -6.85 -7.17 -0.51
CA ARG A 4 -6.62 -5.93 -1.28
C ARG A 4 -7.64 -4.84 -0.93
N LEU A 5 -8.86 -5.21 -0.54
CA LEU A 5 -9.83 -4.23 -0.04
C LEU A 5 -9.38 -3.69 1.32
N CYS A 6 -8.93 -4.57 2.22
CA CYS A 6 -8.43 -4.17 3.53
C CYS A 6 -7.14 -3.35 3.45
N GLY A 7 -6.21 -3.71 2.56
CA GLY A 7 -5.01 -2.90 2.32
C GLY A 7 -5.35 -1.51 1.73
N GLY A 8 -6.24 -1.44 0.75
CA GLY A 8 -6.69 -0.18 0.16
C GLY A 8 -7.37 0.70 1.20
N LEU A 9 -8.20 0.13 2.07
CA LEU A 9 -8.81 0.84 3.20
C LEU A 9 -7.75 1.32 4.20
N ALA A 10 -6.77 0.47 4.56
CA ALA A 10 -5.68 0.84 5.46
C ALA A 10 -4.87 2.03 4.92
N SER A 11 -4.58 2.03 3.61
CA SER A 11 -3.91 3.14 2.93
C SER A 11 -4.75 4.41 2.90
N ALA A 12 -6.05 4.31 2.63
CA ALA A 12 -6.95 5.46 2.65
C ALA A 12 -7.05 6.08 4.06
N LEU A 13 -7.10 5.25 5.10
CA LEU A 13 -7.08 5.70 6.49
C LEU A 13 -5.76 6.40 6.86
N LEU A 14 -4.62 5.89 6.38
CA LEU A 14 -3.32 6.56 6.56
C LEU A 14 -3.30 7.97 5.93
N VAL A 15 -3.80 8.11 4.71
CA VAL A 15 -3.93 9.42 4.05
C VAL A 15 -4.85 10.33 4.85
N LEU A 16 -6.00 9.81 5.31
CA LEU A 16 -6.96 10.58 6.11
C LEU A 16 -6.33 11.08 7.41
N VAL A 17 -5.56 10.25 8.11
CA VAL A 17 -4.84 10.64 9.34
C VAL A 17 -3.76 11.68 9.05
N GLY A 18 -3.01 11.54 7.94
CA GLY A 18 -2.06 12.55 7.50
C GLY A 18 -2.73 13.91 7.26
N VAL A 19 -3.82 13.91 6.49
CA VAL A 19 -4.54 15.13 6.09
C VAL A 19 -5.31 15.78 7.25
N LEU A 20 -5.94 15.02 8.14
CA LEU A 20 -6.75 15.59 9.22
C LEU A 20 -5.99 15.71 10.53
N GLY A 21 -5.25 14.68 10.92
CA GLY A 21 -4.52 14.64 12.19
C GLY A 21 -3.25 15.49 12.13
N VAL A 22 -2.32 15.12 11.26
CA VAL A 22 -1.00 15.77 11.19
C VAL A 22 -1.11 17.22 10.68
N PHE A 23 -2.01 17.49 9.74
CA PHE A 23 -2.25 18.86 9.28
C PHE A 23 -2.84 19.78 10.37
N ALA A 24 -3.75 19.26 11.22
CA ALA A 24 -4.27 20.05 12.34
C ALA A 24 -3.17 20.36 13.37
N ASP A 25 -2.29 19.39 13.65
CA ASP A 25 -1.13 19.60 14.52
C ASP A 25 -0.15 20.62 13.91
N PHE A 26 0.07 20.57 12.59
CA PHE A 26 0.83 21.57 11.84
C PHE A 26 0.26 22.98 12.01
N LEU A 27 -1.05 23.17 11.80
CA LEU A 27 -1.70 24.48 11.94
C LEU A 27 -1.58 25.01 13.37
N ARG A 28 -1.71 24.14 14.38
CA ARG A 28 -1.57 24.51 15.79
C ARG A 28 -0.17 25.01 16.12
N VAL A 29 0.86 24.33 15.62
CA VAL A 29 2.26 24.70 15.86
C VAL A 29 2.63 25.96 15.08
N LEU A 30 2.10 26.12 13.87
CA LEU A 30 2.26 27.32 13.05
C LEU A 30 1.65 28.55 13.75
N ALA A 31 0.47 28.41 14.36
CA ALA A 31 -0.18 29.48 15.12
C ALA A 31 0.64 29.94 16.33
N ASN A 32 1.44 29.05 16.93
CA ASN A 32 2.34 29.39 18.03
C ASN A 32 3.66 30.05 17.56
N GLY A 33 3.93 30.10 16.24
CA GLY A 33 5.13 30.71 15.65
C GLY A 33 6.36 29.80 15.59
N TRP A 34 6.20 28.48 15.79
CA TRP A 34 7.33 27.54 15.89
C TRP A 34 7.64 26.95 14.51
N PHE A 35 8.28 27.72 13.65
CA PHE A 35 8.45 27.37 12.22
C PHE A 35 9.20 26.06 11.96
N PHE A 36 10.27 25.75 12.70
CA PHE A 36 11.03 24.51 12.51
C PHE A 36 10.20 23.26 12.85
N VAL A 37 9.41 23.34 13.92
CA VAL A 37 8.53 22.25 14.34
C VAL A 37 7.36 22.11 13.37
N ALA A 38 6.80 23.24 12.91
CA ALA A 38 5.77 23.23 11.87
C ALA A 38 6.29 22.59 10.56
N ALA A 39 7.51 22.93 10.13
CA ALA A 39 8.13 22.32 8.95
C ALA A 39 8.28 20.79 9.08
N HIS A 40 8.61 20.31 10.29
CA HIS A 40 8.66 18.88 10.57
C HIS A 40 7.28 18.21 10.40
N TYR A 41 6.23 18.74 11.02
CA TYR A 41 4.87 18.21 10.85
C TYR A 41 4.37 18.29 9.40
N CYS A 42 4.76 19.32 8.66
CA CYS A 42 4.47 19.44 7.23
C CYS A 42 5.15 18.30 6.43
N ALA A 43 6.43 18.02 6.72
CA ALA A 43 7.15 16.92 6.10
C ALA A 43 6.52 15.55 6.43
N GLU A 44 6.14 15.31 7.69
CA GLU A 44 5.45 14.09 8.09
C GLU A 44 4.11 13.92 7.35
N CYS A 45 3.33 15.00 7.25
CA CYS A 45 2.07 15.00 6.51
C CYS A 45 2.29 14.64 5.03
N ALA A 46 3.27 15.26 4.38
CA ALA A 46 3.62 14.98 2.99
C ALA A 46 4.05 13.52 2.80
N VAL A 47 4.87 12.98 3.71
CA VAL A 47 5.32 11.59 3.67
C VAL A 47 4.14 10.62 3.83
N LEU A 48 3.23 10.86 4.77
CA LEU A 48 2.06 9.99 4.97
C LEU A 48 1.11 10.01 3.78
N ILE A 49 0.86 11.19 3.20
CA ILE A 49 0.00 11.32 2.02
C ILE A 49 0.64 10.65 0.80
N ALA A 50 1.93 10.89 0.56
CA ALA A 50 2.66 10.29 -0.55
C ALA A 50 2.72 8.76 -0.40
N ALA A 51 3.05 8.26 0.79
CA ALA A 51 3.17 6.84 1.04
C ALA A 51 1.80 6.13 1.01
N GLY A 52 0.78 6.73 1.60
CA GLY A 52 -0.59 6.21 1.56
C GLY A 52 -1.16 6.19 0.14
N SER A 53 -0.99 7.27 -0.63
CA SER A 53 -1.41 7.31 -2.04
C SER A 53 -0.65 6.28 -2.90
N ALA A 54 0.66 6.12 -2.70
CA ALA A 54 1.44 5.09 -3.38
C ALA A 54 0.92 3.67 -3.07
N CYS A 55 0.51 3.40 -1.83
CA CYS A 55 -0.07 2.11 -1.47
C CYS A 55 -1.48 1.90 -2.05
N VAL A 56 -2.33 2.93 -2.09
CA VAL A 56 -3.62 2.86 -2.81
C VAL A 56 -3.42 2.55 -4.29
N LEU A 57 -2.46 3.22 -4.94
CA LEU A 57 -2.13 3.00 -6.35
C LEU A 57 -1.57 1.60 -6.59
N ALA A 58 -0.76 1.07 -5.67
CA ALA A 58 -0.25 -0.29 -5.76
C ALA A 58 -1.37 -1.35 -5.67
N GLU A 59 -2.51 -1.02 -5.05
CA GLU A 59 -3.60 -1.98 -4.79
C GLU A 59 -4.74 -1.96 -5.79
N ILE A 60 -5.16 -0.79 -6.28
CA ILE A 60 -6.33 -0.67 -7.17
C ILE A 60 -5.95 -0.98 -8.62
N ARG A 61 -4.84 -0.42 -9.14
CA ARG A 61 -4.24 -0.75 -10.45
C ARG A 61 -2.76 -0.36 -10.43
N PRO A 62 -1.81 -1.30 -10.56
CA PRO A 62 -0.38 -0.98 -10.50
C PRO A 62 -0.04 -0.02 -11.65
N HIS A 63 0.12 1.25 -11.29
CA HIS A 63 0.50 2.30 -12.22
C HIS A 63 2.00 2.15 -12.53
N PRO A 64 2.46 2.35 -13.79
CA PRO A 64 3.87 2.22 -14.16
C PRO A 64 4.80 3.07 -13.28
N ALA A 65 4.33 4.26 -12.88
CA ALA A 65 5.07 5.13 -11.97
C ALA A 65 5.38 4.49 -10.60
N VAL A 66 4.53 3.60 -10.08
CA VAL A 66 4.80 2.90 -8.81
C VAL A 66 5.77 1.74 -9.04
N SER A 67 5.66 1.03 -10.17
CA SER A 67 6.60 -0.05 -10.49
C SER A 67 8.02 0.43 -10.73
N GLU A 68 8.19 1.63 -11.28
CA GLU A 68 9.52 2.21 -11.53
C GLU A 68 10.13 2.81 -10.26
N ASN A 69 9.35 3.56 -9.48
CA ASN A 69 9.89 4.29 -8.33
C ASN A 69 9.91 3.46 -7.02
N ALA A 70 9.00 2.49 -6.86
CA ALA A 70 8.84 1.73 -5.62
C ALA A 70 8.44 0.27 -5.89
N PRO A 71 9.31 -0.54 -6.55
CA PRO A 71 8.99 -1.92 -6.91
C PRO A 71 8.68 -2.82 -5.71
N TYR A 72 9.16 -2.47 -4.51
CA TYR A 72 8.89 -3.18 -3.27
C TYR A 72 7.41 -3.14 -2.87
N LEU A 73 6.68 -2.05 -3.19
CA LEU A 73 5.25 -1.94 -2.90
C LEU A 73 4.39 -2.85 -3.78
N ASN A 74 4.92 -3.33 -4.91
CA ASN A 74 4.23 -4.32 -5.73
C ASN A 74 4.27 -5.73 -5.11
N LYS A 75 5.20 -5.99 -4.19
CA LYS A 75 5.31 -7.27 -3.49
C LYS A 75 4.45 -7.27 -2.24
N LEU A 76 3.77 -8.38 -1.95
CA LEU A 76 2.91 -8.48 -0.77
C LEU A 76 3.70 -8.27 0.53
N GLY A 77 4.93 -8.82 0.58
CA GLY A 77 5.83 -8.66 1.72
C GLY A 77 6.32 -7.22 1.93
N GLY A 78 6.57 -6.46 0.85
CA GLY A 78 6.98 -5.06 0.97
C GLY A 78 5.86 -4.17 1.49
N ARG A 79 4.62 -4.40 1.05
CA ARG A 79 3.43 -3.76 1.61
C ARG A 79 3.20 -4.12 3.08
N ALA A 80 3.37 -5.39 3.44
CA ALA A 80 3.26 -5.82 4.83
C ALA A 80 4.26 -5.08 5.73
N ALA A 81 5.54 -5.02 5.33
CA ALA A 81 6.56 -4.29 6.07
C ALA A 81 6.23 -2.79 6.20
N PHE A 82 5.76 -2.17 5.11
CA PHE A 82 5.31 -0.79 5.14
C PHE A 82 4.16 -0.57 6.14
N TYR A 83 3.13 -1.41 6.12
CA TYR A 83 2.01 -1.31 7.05
C TYR A 83 2.42 -1.54 8.52
N VAL A 84 3.41 -2.40 8.79
CA VAL A 84 3.97 -2.54 10.14
C VAL A 84 4.58 -1.23 10.60
N LEU A 85 5.46 -0.64 9.80
CA LEU A 85 6.14 0.61 10.15
C LEU A 85 5.16 1.76 10.29
N ALA A 86 4.21 1.90 9.37
CA ALA A 86 3.18 2.93 9.40
C ALA A 86 2.26 2.77 10.62
N GLY A 87 1.83 1.55 10.94
CA GLY A 87 0.99 1.27 12.10
C GLY A 87 1.71 1.54 13.43
N MET A 88 2.99 1.13 13.54
CA MET A 88 3.82 1.46 14.71
C MET A 88 4.03 2.96 14.86
N TYR A 89 4.31 3.67 13.77
CA TYR A 89 4.44 5.12 13.77
C TYR A 89 3.17 5.80 14.28
N LEU A 90 1.99 5.43 13.75
CA LEU A 90 0.72 6.00 14.18
C LEU A 90 0.44 5.78 15.68
N ILE A 91 0.73 4.59 16.20
CA ILE A 91 0.56 4.28 17.62
C ILE A 91 1.53 5.09 18.48
N GLY A 92 2.78 5.27 18.03
CA GLY A 92 3.82 5.98 18.77
C GLY A 92 3.69 7.51 18.73
N ARG A 93 3.03 8.07 17.71
CA ARG A 93 3.03 9.51 17.40
C ARG A 93 2.62 10.42 18.56
N LYS A 94 1.65 10.00 19.38
CA LYS A 94 1.12 10.80 20.50
C LYS A 94 1.39 10.20 21.88
N VAL A 95 2.40 9.33 21.98
CA VAL A 95 2.79 8.72 23.27
C VAL A 95 3.56 9.69 24.17
N ASP A 96 4.29 10.64 23.58
CA ASP A 96 5.25 11.50 24.31
C ASP A 96 4.74 12.89 24.68
N ASP A 97 3.49 13.23 24.34
CA ASP A 97 2.86 14.48 24.78
C ASP A 97 2.58 14.41 26.29
N ARG A 98 3.61 14.66 27.10
CA ARG A 98 3.57 14.70 28.59
C ARG A 98 2.56 15.69 29.19
N GLY A 99 1.90 16.51 28.38
CA GLY A 99 0.81 17.40 28.77
C GLY A 99 -0.42 17.35 27.85
N GLY A 100 -0.42 16.49 26.83
CA GLY A 100 -1.55 16.27 25.93
C GLY A 100 -2.33 15.07 26.44
N SER A 101 -3.56 15.28 26.90
CA SER A 101 -4.44 14.22 27.35
C SER A 101 -4.49 13.11 26.28
N ARG A 102 -4.03 11.91 26.66
CA ARG A 102 -4.14 10.66 25.90
C ARG A 102 -5.59 10.32 25.52
N ASP A 103 -6.54 11.09 26.09
CA ASP A 103 -7.98 11.00 25.92
C ASP A 103 -8.51 11.95 24.82
N GLY A 104 -7.63 12.69 24.14
CA GLY A 104 -8.00 13.50 22.99
C GLY A 104 -8.55 12.62 21.85
N PRO A 105 -9.66 12.99 21.20
CA PRO A 105 -10.30 12.15 20.18
C PRO A 105 -9.36 11.82 19.02
N SER A 106 -8.44 12.71 18.65
CA SER A 106 -7.44 12.44 17.60
C SER A 106 -6.44 11.35 17.98
N ALA A 107 -6.02 11.28 19.26
CA ALA A 107 -5.06 10.28 19.70
C ALA A 107 -5.67 8.87 19.69
N TRP A 108 -6.95 8.78 20.08
CA TRP A 108 -7.70 7.53 19.98
C TRP A 108 -7.90 7.08 18.53
N ILE A 109 -8.25 8.01 17.63
CA ILE A 109 -8.38 7.71 16.19
C ILE A 109 -7.06 7.18 15.63
N ASP A 110 -5.94 7.86 15.90
CA ASP A 110 -4.61 7.45 15.42
C ASP A 110 -4.23 6.05 15.94
N ALA A 111 -4.54 5.76 17.21
CA ALA A 111 -4.31 4.45 17.81
C ALA A 111 -5.16 3.36 17.15
N VAL A 112 -6.45 3.60 16.92
CA VAL A 112 -7.34 2.63 16.25
C VAL A 112 -6.90 2.37 14.81
N VAL A 113 -6.56 3.43 14.06
CA VAL A 113 -6.06 3.31 12.69
C VAL A 113 -4.72 2.56 12.68
N GLY A 114 -3.83 2.84 13.64
CA GLY A 114 -2.55 2.16 13.83
C GLY A 114 -2.70 0.66 14.13
N VAL A 115 -3.62 0.29 15.02
CA VAL A 115 -3.92 -1.12 15.33
C VAL A 115 -4.54 -1.82 14.11
N TYR A 116 -5.46 -1.15 13.41
CA TYR A 116 -6.04 -1.69 12.18
C TYR A 116 -4.97 -1.96 11.11
N THR A 117 -4.08 -0.98 10.87
CA THR A 117 -2.98 -1.13 9.91
C THR A 117 -2.04 -2.28 10.30
N LEU A 118 -1.72 -2.45 11.59
CA LEU A 118 -0.95 -3.60 12.07
C LEU A 118 -1.66 -4.93 11.83
N GLY A 119 -2.97 -5.01 12.04
CA GLY A 119 -3.75 -6.21 11.75
C GLY A 119 -3.70 -6.58 10.27
N VAL A 120 -3.86 -5.59 9.38
CA VAL A 120 -3.70 -5.78 7.94
C VAL A 120 -2.26 -6.18 7.58
N ALA A 121 -1.27 -5.60 8.24
CA ALA A 121 0.14 -5.94 8.04
C ALA A 121 0.43 -7.39 8.40
N ALA A 122 -0.06 -7.86 9.55
CA ALA A 122 0.10 -9.24 10.02
C ALA A 122 -0.57 -10.23 9.07
N ALA A 123 -1.79 -9.92 8.59
CA ALA A 123 -2.48 -10.73 7.59
C ALA A 123 -1.68 -10.79 6.28
N CYS A 124 -1.25 -9.65 5.74
CA CYS A 124 -0.41 -9.58 4.53
C CYS A 124 0.89 -10.37 4.69
N GLY A 125 1.57 -10.24 5.84
CA GLY A 125 2.79 -10.97 6.14
C GLY A 125 2.57 -12.48 6.20
N ALA A 126 1.50 -12.93 6.88
CA ALA A 126 1.15 -14.35 6.94
C ALA A 126 0.85 -14.93 5.54
N PHE A 127 0.12 -14.19 4.71
CA PHE A 127 -0.13 -14.59 3.32
C PHE A 127 1.14 -14.62 2.48
N ALA A 128 2.01 -13.62 2.60
CA ALA A 128 3.31 -13.58 1.91
C ALA A 128 4.18 -14.79 2.30
N TYR A 129 4.21 -15.13 3.59
CA TYR A 129 4.96 -16.27 4.09
C TYR A 129 4.42 -17.60 3.53
N ARG A 130 3.09 -17.75 3.47
CA ARG A 130 2.46 -18.93 2.86
C ARG A 130 2.79 -19.03 1.37
N LEU A 131 2.75 -17.92 0.64
CA LEU A 131 3.05 -17.86 -0.80
C LEU A 131 4.52 -18.15 -1.11
N SER A 132 5.45 -17.73 -0.25
CA SER A 132 6.88 -18.01 -0.41
C SER A 132 7.25 -19.50 -0.30
N GLY A 133 6.37 -20.33 0.25
CA GLY A 133 6.54 -21.78 0.33
C GLY A 133 6.01 -22.55 -0.89
N LEU A 134 5.35 -21.90 -1.85
CA LEU A 134 4.85 -22.54 -3.06
C LEU A 134 5.87 -22.44 -4.21
N PRO A 135 5.86 -23.39 -5.16
CA PRO A 135 6.71 -23.32 -6.36
C PRO A 135 6.48 -22.01 -7.13
N PRO A 136 7.53 -21.45 -7.79
CA PRO A 136 7.48 -20.15 -8.48
C PRO A 136 6.45 -20.04 -9.61
N ALA A 137 5.89 -21.17 -10.05
CA ALA A 137 4.77 -21.21 -11.00
C ALA A 137 3.44 -20.69 -10.39
N LEU A 138 3.29 -20.68 -9.06
CA LEU A 138 2.10 -20.23 -8.33
C LEU A 138 2.32 -18.97 -7.49
N SER A 139 3.57 -18.63 -7.16
CA SER A 139 3.88 -17.49 -6.30
C SER A 139 4.00 -16.19 -7.11
N GLU A 140 3.00 -15.32 -7.02
CA GLU A 140 3.00 -13.85 -7.27
C GLU A 140 2.94 -13.23 -8.69
N PRO A 141 3.66 -13.61 -9.77
CA PRO A 141 3.36 -13.06 -11.10
C PRO A 141 2.09 -13.66 -11.72
N ALA A 142 1.77 -14.92 -11.41
CA ALA A 142 0.66 -15.65 -12.05
C ALA A 142 -0.71 -15.12 -11.63
N LEU A 143 -0.90 -14.80 -10.34
CA LEU A 143 -2.15 -14.24 -9.81
C LEU A 143 -2.42 -12.79 -10.24
N ALA A 144 -1.36 -12.02 -10.52
CA ALA A 144 -1.49 -10.69 -11.11
C ALA A 144 -1.84 -10.77 -12.61
N ARG A 145 -1.29 -11.78 -13.32
CA ARG A 145 -1.51 -12.00 -14.75
C ARG A 145 -2.85 -12.65 -15.08
N GLU A 146 -3.34 -13.60 -14.27
CA GLU A 146 -4.64 -14.27 -14.50
C GLU A 146 -5.83 -13.33 -14.31
N MET A 147 -5.78 -12.39 -13.36
CA MET A 147 -6.85 -11.38 -13.19
C MET A 147 -6.86 -10.29 -14.29
N HIS A 148 -5.86 -10.25 -15.18
CA HIS A 148 -5.79 -9.32 -16.31
C HIS A 148 -6.11 -9.98 -17.67
N SER A 149 -6.46 -11.27 -17.69
CA SER A 149 -6.85 -11.97 -18.92
C SER A 149 -8.35 -11.88 -19.21
N THR A 150 -8.89 -10.66 -19.26
CA THR A 150 -10.06 -10.34 -20.09
C THR A 150 -9.69 -9.21 -21.06
N ALA A 151 -8.56 -9.37 -21.75
CA ALA A 151 -8.49 -8.87 -23.12
C ALA A 151 -8.99 -10.01 -24.01
N PRO A 152 -10.08 -9.85 -24.79
CA PRO A 152 -10.41 -10.83 -25.81
C PRO A 152 -9.17 -10.99 -26.72
N PRO A 153 -8.84 -12.20 -27.17
CA PRO A 153 -7.74 -12.40 -28.09
C PRO A 153 -7.91 -11.48 -29.29
N PRO A 154 -6.85 -10.83 -29.81
CA PRO A 154 -6.96 -10.20 -31.12
C PRO A 154 -7.38 -11.27 -32.11
N ALA A 155 -8.61 -11.16 -32.60
CA ALA A 155 -9.11 -11.94 -33.72
C ALA A 155 -8.23 -11.60 -34.94
N GLY A 156 -7.24 -12.44 -35.24
CA GLY A 156 -6.34 -12.14 -36.35
C GLY A 156 -5.12 -13.04 -36.55
N ALA A 157 -4.79 -13.98 -35.66
CA ALA A 157 -3.73 -14.95 -35.95
C ALA A 157 -4.35 -16.24 -36.51
N GLN A 158 -4.59 -16.26 -37.82
CA GLN A 158 -4.92 -17.48 -38.54
C GLN A 158 -3.77 -18.50 -38.40
N PRO A 159 -4.08 -19.81 -38.27
CA PRO A 159 -3.10 -20.87 -38.43
C PRO A 159 -2.78 -21.01 -39.92
N ASP A 160 -1.56 -20.66 -40.32
CA ASP A 160 -1.09 -20.96 -41.67
C ASP A 160 -0.86 -22.48 -41.77
N LEU A 161 -1.84 -23.12 -42.39
CA LEU A 161 -1.90 -24.53 -42.73
C LEU A 161 -0.98 -24.80 -43.94
N SER A 162 0.33 -24.78 -43.74
CA SER A 162 1.25 -25.37 -44.72
C SER A 162 1.39 -26.88 -44.46
N MET A 163 0.55 -27.66 -45.14
CA MET A 163 0.60 -29.12 -45.20
C MET A 163 1.96 -29.68 -45.68
N PRO A 164 2.31 -30.91 -45.29
CA PRO A 164 3.48 -31.64 -45.77
C PRO A 164 3.21 -32.23 -47.17
N SER A 165 4.08 -31.96 -48.14
CA SER A 165 4.03 -32.61 -49.46
C SER A 165 5.00 -33.78 -49.52
N CYS A 166 4.45 -34.99 -49.35
CA CYS A 166 5.07 -36.25 -49.78
C CYS A 166 4.88 -36.41 -51.30
N CYS A 167 5.98 -36.49 -52.06
CA CYS A 167 6.16 -37.24 -53.32
C CYS A 167 7.66 -37.58 -53.36
N VAL A 168 8.12 -38.81 -53.15
CA VAL A 168 8.12 -39.98 -54.07
C VAL A 168 8.62 -39.60 -55.47
N ALA A 169 9.92 -39.80 -55.69
CA ALA A 169 10.50 -40.58 -56.80
C ALA A 169 11.97 -40.89 -56.46
#